data_AF-A0A0Q9UAF9-F1
#
_entry.id   AF-A0A0Q9UAF9-F1
#
_cell.length_a   1.000
_cell.length_b   1.000
_cell.length_c   1.000
_cell.angle_alpha   90.00
_cell.angle_beta   90.00
_cell.angle_gamma   90.00
#
_symmetry.space_group_name_H-M   'P 1'
#
loop_
_entity.id
_entity.type
_entity.pdbx_description
1 polymer ?
#
loop_
_entity_poly.entity_id
_entity_poly.type
_entity_poly.pdbx_seq_one_letter_code
_entity_poly.pdbx_strand_id
1 'polypeptide(L)' 'MRLTASLPVLEGRERARTKGQQLGNSRGHFDVLAGDEWDLFIDTDDLTPAETAAQIVKALGIVD' A
#
# COMPACT_ATOMS: atom_id res chain seq x y z
N MET A 1 2.71 1.59 11.47
CA MET A 1 2.93 2.03 10.06
C MET A 1 1.75 1.64 9.19
N ARG A 2 1.35 2.52 8.27
CA ARG A 2 0.35 2.29 7.24
C ARG A 2 0.92 2.56 5.85
N LEU A 3 0.68 1.65 4.91
CA LEU A 3 0.93 1.88 3.49
C LEU A 3 -0.36 2.32 2.82
N THR A 4 -0.32 3.43 2.09
CA THR A 4 -1.47 3.95 1.34
C THR A 4 -1.19 3.91 -0.15
N ALA A 5 -2.27 3.88 -0.92
CA ALA A 5 -2.27 4.10 -2.36
C ALA A 5 -3.67 4.55 -2.77
N SER A 6 -3.79 5.31 -3.84
CA SER A 6 -5.05 5.69 -4.43
C SER A 6 -5.81 4.47 -4.94
N LEU A 7 -7.14 4.56 -4.89
CA LEU A 7 -8.02 3.49 -5.35
C LEU A 7 -7.70 3.02 -6.80
N PRO A 8 -7.40 3.91 -7.78
CA PRO A 8 -7.01 3.49 -9.12
C PRO A 8 -5.75 2.61 -9.15
N VAL A 9 -4.75 2.93 -8.33
CA VAL A 9 -3.51 2.14 -8.22
C VAL A 9 -3.81 0.77 -7.62
N LEU A 10 -4.63 0.71 -6.56
CA LEU A 10 -5.04 -0.54 -5.92
C LEU A 10 -5.81 -1.45 -6.89
N GLU A 11 -6.75 -0.91 -7.64
CA GLU A 11 -7.51 -1.65 -8.66
C GLU A 11 -6.62 -2.16 -9.79
N GLY A 12 -5.63 -1.38 -10.21
CA GLY A 12 -4.61 -1.79 -11.19
C GLY A 12 -3.79 -2.98 -10.69
N ARG A 13 -3.31 -2.92 -9.44
CA ARG A 13 -2.56 -3.99 -8.77
C ARG A 13 -3.41 -5.24 -8.55
N GLU A 14 -4.68 -5.09 -8.20
CA GLU A 14 -5.65 -6.20 -8.07
C GLU A 14 -5.83 -6.91 -9.41
N ARG A 15 -6.11 -6.15 -10.48
CA ARG A 15 -6.29 -6.70 -11.83
C ARG A 15 -5.07 -7.50 -12.30
N ALA A 16 -3.86 -6.97 -12.05
CA ALA A 16 -2.61 -7.64 -12.39
C ALA A 16 -2.42 -8.97 -11.62
N ARG A 17 -2.76 -8.99 -10.32
CA ARG A 17 -2.60 -10.18 -9.45
C ARG A 17 -3.63 -11.27 -9.74
N THR A 18 -4.89 -10.89 -9.96
CA THR A 18 -6.02 -11.83 -10.05
C THR A 18 -6.34 -12.23 -11.49
N LYS A 19 -5.55 -11.74 -12.47
CA LYS A 19 -5.87 -11.80 -13.91
C LYS A 19 -7.30 -11.31 -14.21
N GLY A 20 -7.83 -10.40 -13.38
CA GLY A 20 -9.19 -9.88 -13.48
C GLY A 20 -10.31 -10.76 -12.93
N GLN A 21 -10.03 -11.85 -12.21
CA GLN A 21 -11.06 -12.77 -11.70
C GLN A 21 -11.66 -12.37 -10.34
N GLN A 22 -10.93 -11.59 -9.54
CA GLN A 22 -11.41 -11.04 -8.28
C GLN A 22 -11.26 -9.54 -8.38
N LEU A 23 -12.37 -8.85 -8.70
CA LEU A 23 -12.45 -7.40 -8.85
C LEU A 23 -13.36 -6.84 -7.76
N GLY A 24 -13.02 -5.67 -7.25
CA GLY A 24 -13.82 -4.96 -6.25
C GLY A 24 -13.37 -5.20 -4.82
N ASN A 25 -12.38 -6.06 -4.57
CA ASN A 25 -11.79 -6.21 -3.24
C ASN A 25 -11.14 -4.90 -2.81
N SER A 26 -10.44 -4.20 -3.72
CA SER A 26 -9.84 -2.90 -3.42
C SER A 26 -10.91 -1.89 -2.99
N ARG A 27 -12.05 -1.82 -3.70
CA ARG A 27 -13.17 -0.93 -3.35
C ARG A 27 -13.80 -1.26 -2.00
N GLY A 28 -14.04 -2.54 -1.73
CA GLY A 28 -14.68 -2.99 -0.49
C GLY A 28 -13.84 -2.76 0.76
N HIS A 29 -12.52 -2.55 0.61
CA HIS A 29 -11.59 -2.33 1.71
C HIS A 29 -10.91 -0.95 1.67
N PHE A 30 -11.24 -0.12 0.67
CA PHE A 30 -10.70 1.23 0.56
C PHE A 30 -11.22 2.10 1.71
N ASP A 31 -10.32 2.79 2.40
CA ASP A 31 -10.62 3.62 3.58
C ASP A 31 -11.39 2.93 4.72
N VAL A 32 -11.45 1.60 4.73
CA VAL A 32 -11.91 0.84 5.90
C VAL A 32 -10.80 0.90 6.97
N LEU A 33 -10.92 1.87 7.87
CA LEU A 33 -9.97 2.06 8.98
C LEU A 33 -10.32 1.16 10.16
N ALA A 34 -9.42 0.25 10.51
CA ALA A 34 -9.45 -0.46 11.78
C ALA A 34 -8.47 0.24 12.75
N GLY A 35 -8.98 1.25 13.47
CA GLY A 35 -8.26 1.90 14.57
C GLY A 35 -7.35 3.05 14.16
N ASP A 36 -7.44 4.14 14.91
CA ASP A 36 -6.64 5.34 14.72
C ASP A 36 -5.47 5.35 15.71
N GLU A 37 -4.28 5.06 15.19
CA GLU A 37 -3.03 5.81 15.41
C GLU A 37 -1.90 5.02 14.73
N TRP A 38 -1.21 5.66 13.78
CA TRP A 38 -0.06 5.06 13.10
C TRP A 38 1.12 6.02 13.13
N ASP A 39 2.28 5.56 13.60
CA ASP A 39 3.49 6.40 13.71
C ASP A 39 4.16 6.73 12.36
N LEU A 40 3.74 6.06 11.28
CA LEU A 40 4.34 6.19 9.95
C LEU A 40 3.31 5.93 8.86
N PHE A 41 3.24 6.82 7.90
CA PHE A 41 2.44 6.70 6.67
C PHE A 41 3.38 6.74 5.47
N ILE A 42 3.22 5.78 4.55
CA ILE A 42 3.97 5.74 3.29
C ILE A 42 2.96 5.66 2.16
N ASP A 43 2.96 6.69 1.31
CA ASP A 43 2.24 6.65 0.03
C ASP A 43 3.05 5.84 -0.98
N THR A 44 2.40 4.86 -1.60
CA THR A 44 3.02 3.88 -2.49
C THR A 44 2.57 4.02 -3.94
N ASP A 45 1.83 5.06 -4.32
CA ASP A 45 1.28 5.21 -5.67
C ASP A 45 2.33 5.01 -6.76
N ASP A 46 3.46 5.72 -6.63
CA ASP A 46 4.55 5.72 -7.60
C ASP A 46 5.75 4.87 -7.17
N LEU A 47 5.61 4.10 -6.08
CA LEU A 47 6.69 3.27 -5.56
C LEU A 47 6.61 1.84 -6.05
N THR A 48 7.76 1.31 -6.46
CA THR A 48 7.99 -0.13 -6.55
C THR A 48 8.05 -0.77 -5.16
N PRO A 49 7.92 -2.11 -5.07
CA PRO A 49 8.13 -2.82 -3.81
C PRO A 49 9.51 -2.58 -3.18
N ALA A 50 10.56 -2.48 -4.00
CA ALA A 50 11.93 -2.24 -3.53
C ALA A 50 12.09 -0.82 -2.94
N GLU A 51 11.53 0.19 -3.60
CA GLU A 51 11.55 1.57 -3.09
C GLU A 51 10.71 1.70 -1.82
N THR A 52 9.55 1.04 -1.75
CA THR A 52 8.73 0.98 -0.54
C THR A 52 9.53 0.38 0.62
N ALA A 53 10.20 -0.75 0.39
CA ALA A 53 11.05 -1.38 1.42
C ALA A 53 12.19 -0.46 1.89
N ALA A 54 12.85 0.25 0.96
CA ALA A 54 13.89 1.21 1.29
C ALA A 54 13.37 2.36 2.18
N GLN A 55 12.15 2.85 1.92
CA GLN A 55 11.53 3.87 2.77
C GLN A 55 11.23 3.35 4.18
N ILE A 56 10.80 2.10 4.33
CA ILE A 56 10.55 1.46 5.63
C ILE A 56 11.85 1.35 6.42
N VAL A 57 12.91 0.82 5.81
CA VAL A 57 14.25 0.68 6.44
C VAL A 57 14.77 2.04 6.90
N LYS A 58 14.67 3.06 6.05
CA LYS A 58 15.04 4.44 6.36
C LYS A 58 14.24 4.99 7.56
N ALA A 59 12.93 4.78 7.59
CA ALA A 59 12.07 5.27 8.67
C ALA A 59 12.33 4.57 10.01
N LEU A 60 12.75 3.30 9.98
CA LEU A 60 13.12 2.53 11.17
C LEU A 60 14.53 2.85 11.69
N GLY A 61 15.32 3.65 10.96
CA GLY A 61 16.71 3.94 11.33
C GLY A 61 17.62 2.71 11.27
N ILE A 62 17.22 1.67 10.54
CA ILE A 62 18.02 0.48 10.32
C ILE A 62 19.06 0.85 9.26
N VAL A 63 20.28 1.09 9.70
CA VAL A 63 21.46 1.26 8.85
C VAL A 63 22.20 -0.08 8.77
N ASP A 64 22.56 -0.49 7.55
CA ASP A 64 23.49 -1.60 7.31
C ASP A 64 24.88 -1.31 7.91
#